data_AF-A0A2V9WN85-F1
#
_entry.id   AF-A0A2V9WN85-F1
#
_cell.length_a   1.000
_cell.length_b   1.000
_cell.length_c   1.000
_cell.angle_alpha   90.00
_cell.angle_beta   90.00
_cell.angle_gamma   90.00
#
_symmetry.space_group_name_H-M   'P 1'
#
loop_
_entity.id
_entity.type
_entity.pdbx_description
1 polymer ?
#
loop_
_entity_poly.entity_id
_entity_poly.type
_entity_poly.pdbx_seq_one_letter_code
_entity_poly.pdbx_strand_id
1 'polypeptide(L)'
;MSEPIIQSFFQDFRYGVRILRKSPGFSAIAILSLALGIMAATAMYSVIYGVVLNPFPYRDVDSLMSVKIWSPDQSGYRVGYTVDQFLEIAERNTIFESVIASAISDVLWSSQGEPQRLRGNVCTMNAFDVMGVPPLIGRAPTPADGVPGAPAVAVLGYKFWNRQFGADPTVVGRQMLLNETTRIIIGVMPPRFMFRGADVYLPTIFHRGQLPEGVRYVHLLGRLKPGVTPAKSEPDLLPIIADLKQREPAAFPEKWRVGLLSFKETFPSGIREVLWILFGAVGLLLLIACANVSNLLLSRAISRQREIALRASLGATRARLVRQLLTESLLLSTLAGALGAVMAFGVLRAIIAVVPPASIPDESQIVIDRPVLLFSLGISFLTGLLFGLAPALHVSRGQLVAALKESGPGVGAGIRQVFLSNAMVVAEVALSLVLLVGATLMIRTVLAIQNVNLGIRADRLLTLRVPLSTQRYPDAAHRTAFFEELLRRVEHLPGVDATGINAGMHPFFGGMETSVEISGATQTDTRPVVIHQVSRDYTKVFGIALVEGRLFTDNEVASRSRLAIANQSFVRRYLPNSDPLGRVASIPRLSTAPSNITDNAFQIVGVVKDAVN
;
A
#
# COMPACT_ATOMS: atom_id res chain seq x y z
N MET A 1 -44.76 28.23 16.73
CA MET A 1 -44.31 28.82 15.43
C MET A 1 -43.72 27.80 14.45
N SER A 2 -43.62 26.51 14.79
CA SER A 2 -42.99 25.46 13.96
C SER A 2 -43.95 24.67 13.04
N GLU A 3 -45.24 24.59 13.37
CA GLU A 3 -46.25 23.86 12.57
C GLU A 3 -46.43 24.33 11.10
N PRO A 4 -46.50 25.64 10.77
CA PRO A 4 -46.72 26.06 9.38
C PRO A 4 -45.52 25.78 8.47
N ILE A 5 -44.30 25.72 9.03
CA ILE A 5 -43.08 25.40 8.29
C ILE A 5 -43.06 23.92 7.92
N ILE A 6 -43.36 23.04 8.89
CA ILE A 6 -43.37 21.58 8.71
C ILE A 6 -44.44 21.14 7.70
N GLN A 7 -45.66 21.66 7.80
CA GLN A 7 -46.72 21.37 6.84
C GLN A 7 -46.36 21.82 5.43
N SER A 8 -45.73 22.98 5.30
CA SER A 8 -45.31 23.50 4.01
C SER A 8 -44.17 22.68 3.37
N PHE A 9 -43.26 22.14 4.17
CA PHE A 9 -42.20 21.23 3.70
C PHE A 9 -42.78 19.89 3.22
N PHE A 10 -43.73 19.32 3.96
CA PHE A 10 -44.39 18.06 3.57
C PHE A 10 -45.19 18.21 2.26
N GLN A 11 -45.82 19.37 2.05
CA GLN A 11 -46.46 19.71 0.77
C GLN A 11 -45.45 19.79 -0.38
N ASP A 12 -44.32 20.48 -0.16
CA ASP A 12 -43.25 20.61 -1.16
C ASP A 12 -42.64 19.23 -1.51
N PHE A 13 -42.44 18.35 -0.51
CA PHE A 13 -41.99 16.98 -0.70
C PHE A 13 -42.97 16.14 -1.53
N ARG A 14 -44.25 16.11 -1.13
CA ARG A 14 -45.29 15.34 -1.85
C ARG A 14 -45.45 15.83 -3.29
N TYR A 15 -45.32 17.13 -3.48
CA TYR A 15 -45.34 17.75 -4.80
C TYR A 15 -44.13 17.32 -5.65
N GLY A 16 -42.93 17.35 -5.09
CA GLY A 16 -41.71 16.89 -5.78
C GLY A 16 -41.81 15.43 -6.24
N VAL A 17 -42.29 14.53 -5.37
CA VAL A 17 -42.54 13.12 -5.73
C VAL A 17 -43.52 13.00 -6.90
N ARG A 18 -44.60 13.79 -6.91
CA ARG A 18 -45.59 13.78 -8.01
C ARG A 18 -44.98 14.25 -9.32
N ILE A 19 -44.11 15.25 -9.28
CA ILE A 19 -43.41 15.78 -10.46
C ILE A 19 -42.42 14.80 -11.05
N LEU A 20 -41.71 14.05 -10.21
CA LEU A 20 -40.79 13.01 -10.67
C LEU A 20 -41.55 11.91 -11.41
N ARG A 21 -42.69 11.46 -10.87
CA ARG A 21 -43.53 10.44 -11.51
C ARG A 21 -44.17 10.90 -12.82
N LYS A 22 -44.42 12.20 -12.99
CA LYS A 22 -44.97 12.78 -14.24
C LYS A 22 -43.94 12.92 -15.37
N SER A 23 -42.65 12.87 -15.08
CA SER A 23 -41.60 13.02 -16.11
C SER A 23 -40.51 11.96 -15.93
N PRO A 24 -40.85 10.66 -16.10
CA PRO A 24 -39.98 9.55 -15.74
C PRO A 24 -38.66 9.53 -16.53
N GLY A 25 -38.66 9.91 -17.82
CA GLY A 25 -37.43 9.96 -18.62
C GLY A 25 -36.42 10.99 -18.11
N PHE A 26 -36.88 12.20 -17.79
CA PHE A 26 -36.05 13.24 -17.17
C PHE A 26 -35.50 12.76 -15.81
N SER A 27 -36.37 12.23 -14.96
CA SER A 27 -35.98 11.76 -13.63
C SER A 27 -34.97 10.63 -13.71
N ALA A 28 -35.14 9.68 -14.63
CA ALA A 28 -34.20 8.59 -14.83
C ALA A 28 -32.82 9.10 -15.28
N ILE A 29 -32.75 9.98 -16.28
CA ILE A 29 -31.47 10.54 -16.75
C ILE A 29 -30.76 11.32 -15.64
N ALA A 30 -31.49 12.18 -14.92
CA ALA A 30 -30.92 12.96 -13.83
C ALA A 30 -30.43 12.08 -12.67
N ILE A 31 -31.23 11.09 -12.26
CA ILE A 31 -30.88 10.15 -11.19
C ILE A 31 -29.68 9.30 -11.59
N LEU A 32 -29.67 8.71 -12.80
CA LEU A 32 -28.56 7.87 -13.26
C LEU A 32 -27.26 8.64 -13.40
N SER A 33 -27.31 9.85 -13.97
CA SER A 33 -26.12 10.70 -14.15
C SER A 33 -25.49 11.07 -12.80
N LEU A 34 -26.30 11.54 -11.83
CA LEU A 34 -25.82 11.83 -10.48
C LEU A 34 -25.37 10.57 -9.74
N ALA A 35 -26.10 9.46 -9.89
CA ALA A 35 -25.78 8.22 -9.20
C ALA A 35 -24.44 7.66 -9.65
N LEU A 36 -24.05 7.79 -10.92
CA LEU A 36 -22.72 7.41 -11.41
C LEU A 36 -21.61 8.26 -10.79
N GLY A 37 -21.79 9.59 -10.74
CA GLY A 37 -20.82 10.49 -10.11
C GLY A 37 -20.69 10.23 -8.60
N ILE A 38 -21.81 10.07 -7.89
CA ILE A 38 -21.83 9.79 -6.45
C ILE A 38 -21.27 8.39 -6.16
N MET A 39 -21.56 7.40 -7.02
CA MET A 39 -20.97 6.06 -6.93
C MET A 39 -19.45 6.13 -7.01
N ALA A 40 -18.90 6.80 -8.01
CA ALA A 40 -17.45 6.92 -8.19
C ALA A 40 -16.83 7.65 -6.98
N ALA A 41 -17.43 8.74 -6.52
CA ALA A 41 -16.97 9.49 -5.35
C ALA A 41 -17.01 8.66 -4.07
N THR A 42 -18.09 7.90 -3.86
CA THR A 42 -18.26 7.03 -2.68
C THR A 42 -17.26 5.87 -2.71
N ALA A 43 -17.06 5.23 -3.86
CA ALA A 43 -16.09 4.15 -4.02
C ALA A 43 -14.65 4.65 -3.79
N MET A 44 -14.26 5.78 -4.40
CA MET A 44 -12.93 6.34 -4.22
C MET A 44 -12.69 6.84 -2.80
N TYR A 45 -13.70 7.45 -2.16
CA TYR A 45 -13.62 7.80 -0.74
C TYR A 45 -13.46 6.57 0.15
N SER A 46 -14.11 5.44 -0.17
CA SER A 46 -13.92 4.17 0.56
C SER A 46 -12.47 3.69 0.49
N VAL A 47 -11.84 3.80 -0.69
CA VAL A 47 -10.42 3.45 -0.88
C VAL A 47 -9.52 4.40 -0.09
N ILE A 48 -9.72 5.72 -0.19
CA ILE A 48 -8.96 6.71 0.60
C ILE A 48 -9.15 6.47 2.09
N TYR A 49 -10.37 6.24 2.54
CA TYR A 49 -10.64 6.02 3.95
C TYR A 49 -9.92 4.76 4.44
N GLY A 50 -10.05 3.64 3.72
CA GLY A 50 -9.43 2.37 4.10
C GLY A 50 -7.91 2.32 3.96
N VAL A 51 -7.31 3.06 3.03
CA VAL A 51 -5.86 2.97 2.69
C VAL A 51 -5.06 4.17 3.21
N VAL A 52 -5.66 5.35 3.32
CA VAL A 52 -4.95 6.60 3.65
C VAL A 52 -5.33 7.13 5.02
N LEU A 53 -6.63 7.18 5.34
CA LEU A 53 -7.13 7.81 6.56
C LEU A 53 -7.17 6.85 7.76
N ASN A 54 -7.59 5.60 7.55
CA ASN A 54 -7.68 4.56 8.57
C ASN A 54 -7.03 3.21 8.13
N PRO A 55 -5.74 3.23 7.71
CA PRO A 55 -5.08 2.04 7.19
C PRO A 55 -4.85 0.92 8.20
N PHE A 56 -4.67 1.26 9.48
CA PHE A 56 -4.20 0.32 10.48
C PHE A 56 -5.12 0.26 11.71
N PRO A 57 -5.29 -0.92 12.34
CA PRO A 57 -6.10 -1.07 13.54
C PRO A 57 -5.35 -0.74 14.84
N TYR A 58 -4.11 -0.24 14.77
CA TYR A 58 -3.27 -0.04 15.95
C TYR A 58 -3.70 1.21 16.73
N ARG A 59 -3.57 1.16 18.06
CA ARG A 59 -3.93 2.30 18.93
C ARG A 59 -2.99 3.47 18.67
N ASP A 60 -3.53 4.65 18.40
CA ASP A 60 -2.78 5.90 18.19
C ASP A 60 -1.55 5.70 17.29
N VAL A 61 -1.77 5.22 16.06
CA VAL A 61 -0.70 4.90 15.08
C VAL A 61 0.29 6.06 14.91
N ASP A 62 -0.18 7.31 15.04
CA ASP A 62 0.66 8.50 14.92
C ASP A 62 1.70 8.66 16.03
N SER A 63 1.60 7.89 17.13
CA SER A 63 2.62 7.82 18.17
C SER A 63 3.61 6.66 17.99
N LEU A 64 3.34 5.74 17.05
CA LEU A 64 4.23 4.63 16.74
C LEU A 64 5.31 5.10 15.76
N MET A 65 6.56 5.08 16.20
CA MET A 65 7.70 5.59 15.47
C MET A 65 8.83 4.57 15.41
N SER A 66 9.46 4.50 14.24
CA SER A 66 10.72 3.79 14.06
C SER A 66 11.87 4.78 14.20
N VAL A 67 12.99 4.33 14.78
CA VAL A 67 14.24 5.09 14.68
C VAL A 67 14.79 4.88 13.27
N LYS A 68 15.06 5.97 12.55
CA LYS A 68 15.65 5.94 11.22
C LYS A 68 17.06 6.52 11.26
N ILE A 69 17.96 5.90 10.51
CA ILE A 69 19.31 6.43 10.24
C ILE A 69 19.46 6.59 8.73
N TRP A 70 19.93 7.74 8.26
CA TRP A 70 20.18 7.97 6.83
C TRP A 70 21.42 8.83 6.62
N SER A 71 21.95 8.82 5.39
CA SER A 71 22.98 9.76 4.96
C SER A 71 22.35 10.85 4.10
N PRO A 72 22.71 12.14 4.26
CA PRO A 72 22.27 13.19 3.34
C PRO A 72 22.69 12.97 1.88
N ASP A 73 23.76 12.20 1.67
CA ASP A 73 24.36 11.96 0.37
C ASP A 73 23.84 10.66 -0.29
N GLN A 74 22.96 9.90 0.38
CA GLN A 74 22.44 8.62 -0.09
C GLN A 74 20.90 8.60 -0.05
N SER A 75 20.29 7.95 -1.03
CA SER A 75 18.85 7.70 -1.02
C SER A 75 18.51 6.56 -0.05
N GLY A 76 17.37 6.70 0.63
CA GLY A 76 16.85 5.69 1.55
C GLY A 76 17.24 5.91 3.01
N TYR A 77 16.81 4.98 3.86
CA TYR A 77 17.05 5.03 5.30
C TYR A 77 17.07 3.61 5.89
N ARG A 78 17.77 3.48 7.01
CA ARG A 78 17.87 2.27 7.81
C ARG A 78 16.91 2.34 8.98
N VAL A 79 16.07 1.31 9.14
CA VAL A 79 15.19 1.09 10.31
C VAL A 79 15.40 -0.28 10.97
N GLY A 80 16.35 -1.08 10.45
CA GLY A 80 16.73 -2.39 10.99
C GLY A 80 18.00 -2.32 11.82
N TYR A 81 17.98 -2.93 13.00
CA TYR A 81 19.05 -2.91 14.00
C TYR A 81 19.50 -4.34 14.32
N THR A 82 20.76 -4.53 14.68
CA THR A 82 21.16 -5.80 15.33
C THR A 82 20.45 -5.91 16.67
N VAL A 83 20.39 -7.10 17.25
CA VAL A 83 19.78 -7.31 18.57
C VAL A 83 20.47 -6.43 19.62
N ASP A 84 21.79 -6.37 19.61
CA ASP A 84 22.57 -5.58 20.56
C ASP A 84 22.31 -4.07 20.41
N GLN A 85 22.23 -3.56 19.18
CA GLN A 85 21.88 -2.16 18.93
C GLN A 85 20.45 -1.85 19.36
N PHE A 86 19.50 -2.77 19.12
CA PHE A 86 18.13 -2.62 19.60
C PHE A 86 18.08 -2.53 21.13
N LEU A 87 18.76 -3.44 21.83
CA LEU A 87 18.79 -3.47 23.29
C LEU A 87 19.42 -2.19 23.85
N GLU A 88 20.52 -1.71 23.24
CA GLU A 88 21.16 -0.45 23.64
C GLU A 88 20.21 0.75 23.49
N ILE A 89 19.47 0.83 22.38
CA ILE A 89 18.46 1.89 22.17
C ILE A 89 17.30 1.71 23.16
N ALA A 90 16.85 0.46 23.38
CA ALA A 90 15.74 0.15 24.28
C ALA A 90 16.03 0.52 25.74
N GLU A 91 17.27 0.32 26.20
CA GLU A 91 17.70 0.60 27.57
C GLU A 91 17.94 2.10 27.81
N ARG A 92 18.45 2.83 26.80
CA ARG A 92 18.90 4.23 26.98
C ARG A 92 17.92 5.28 26.48
N ASN A 93 16.91 4.91 25.69
CA ASN A 93 15.97 5.89 25.17
C ASN A 93 15.12 6.51 26.29
N THR A 94 14.86 7.81 26.18
CA THR A 94 14.00 8.59 27.09
C THR A 94 12.66 8.95 26.45
N ILE A 95 12.52 8.72 25.15
CA ILE A 95 11.45 9.28 24.31
C ILE A 95 10.25 8.34 24.16
N PHE A 96 10.48 7.03 24.28
CA PHE A 96 9.43 6.03 24.14
C PHE A 96 8.90 5.61 25.51
N GLU A 97 7.59 5.38 25.58
CA GLU A 97 6.96 4.71 26.71
C GLU A 97 7.36 3.24 26.73
N SER A 98 7.41 2.62 25.55
CA SER A 98 7.84 1.24 25.37
C SER A 98 8.31 1.03 23.94
N VAL A 99 9.24 0.09 23.77
CA VAL A 99 9.81 -0.28 22.47
C VAL A 99 9.66 -1.78 22.23
N ILE A 100 9.59 -2.13 20.96
CA ILE A 100 9.49 -3.50 20.49
C ILE A 100 10.52 -3.75 19.40
N ALA A 101 11.02 -4.98 19.36
CA ALA A 101 11.76 -5.51 18.23
C ALA A 101 10.86 -6.47 17.48
N SER A 102 10.91 -6.42 16.14
CA SER A 102 10.18 -7.34 15.28
C SER A 102 11.00 -7.72 14.05
N ALA A 103 10.99 -8.99 13.69
CA ALA A 103 11.60 -9.49 12.46
C ALA A 103 10.68 -10.49 11.77
N ILE A 104 10.61 -10.40 10.44
CA ILE A 104 9.99 -11.44 9.63
C ILE A 104 10.92 -12.66 9.69
N SER A 105 10.35 -13.83 9.97
CA SER A 105 11.05 -15.11 9.97
C SER A 105 10.26 -16.11 9.14
N ASP A 106 10.95 -17.03 8.46
CA ASP A 106 10.28 -18.19 7.88
C ASP A 106 10.06 -19.21 8.99
N VAL A 107 8.83 -19.69 9.11
CA VAL A 107 8.48 -20.70 10.10
C VAL A 107 8.06 -21.97 9.40
N LEU A 108 8.82 -23.04 9.57
CA LEU A 108 8.45 -24.36 9.11
C LEU A 108 7.52 -25.00 10.13
N TRP A 109 6.26 -25.20 9.73
CA TRP A 109 5.30 -25.96 10.50
C TRP A 109 5.33 -27.41 10.06
N SER A 110 5.74 -28.29 10.97
CA SER A 110 5.85 -29.73 10.72
C SER A 110 4.85 -30.48 11.61
N SER A 111 3.62 -30.62 11.14
CA SER A 111 2.54 -31.37 11.80
C SER A 111 2.22 -32.60 10.96
N GLN A 112 2.15 -33.80 11.56
CA GLN A 112 1.90 -35.14 10.99
C GLN A 112 1.41 -35.21 9.51
N GLY A 113 2.26 -34.79 8.58
CA GLY A 113 1.88 -34.46 7.20
C GLY A 113 2.97 -33.64 6.51
N GLU A 114 2.64 -33.01 5.39
CA GLU A 114 3.60 -32.24 4.60
C GLU A 114 4.02 -30.95 5.32
N PRO A 115 5.34 -30.68 5.45
CA PRO A 115 5.81 -29.44 6.05
C PRO A 115 5.34 -28.20 5.29
N GLN A 116 4.78 -27.23 6.01
CA GLN A 116 4.31 -25.98 5.42
C GLN A 116 5.17 -24.81 5.88
N ARG A 117 5.57 -23.96 4.94
CA ARG A 117 6.21 -22.68 5.25
C ARG A 117 5.15 -21.64 5.60
N LEU A 118 5.19 -21.19 6.84
CA LEU A 118 4.41 -20.09 7.37
C LEU A 118 5.26 -18.81 7.38
N ARG A 119 4.60 -17.67 7.17
CA ARG A 119 5.22 -16.37 7.40
C ARG A 119 5.18 -16.07 8.89
N GLY A 120 6.31 -16.18 9.57
CA GLY A 120 6.44 -15.89 10.99
C GLY A 120 6.84 -14.46 11.29
N ASN A 121 6.53 -14.02 12.51
CA ASN A 121 7.09 -12.81 13.08
C ASN A 121 7.68 -13.08 14.45
N VAL A 122 9.00 -12.97 14.58
CA VAL A 122 9.66 -12.97 15.89
C VAL A 122 9.53 -11.57 16.46
N CYS A 123 8.93 -11.45 17.64
CA CYS A 123 8.69 -10.16 18.27
C CYS A 123 8.95 -10.18 19.78
N THR A 124 9.12 -9.02 20.39
CA THR A 124 9.22 -8.91 21.86
C THR A 124 7.89 -9.29 22.52
N MET A 125 7.96 -9.76 23.77
CA MET A 125 6.77 -10.15 24.54
C MET A 125 5.72 -9.03 24.67
N ASN A 126 6.13 -7.76 24.72
CA ASN A 126 5.23 -6.60 24.80
C ASN A 126 4.68 -6.13 23.44
N ALA A 127 4.94 -6.84 22.32
CA ALA A 127 4.61 -6.37 20.98
C ALA A 127 3.15 -5.95 20.80
N PHE A 128 2.21 -6.77 21.27
CA PHE A 128 0.78 -6.54 21.10
C PHE A 128 0.27 -5.39 21.97
N ASP A 129 0.84 -5.22 23.17
CA ASP A 129 0.50 -4.13 24.09
C ASP A 129 0.99 -2.79 23.53
N VAL A 130 2.21 -2.74 23.00
CA VAL A 130 2.75 -1.54 22.36
C VAL A 130 1.95 -1.19 21.12
N MET A 131 1.48 -2.17 20.33
CA MET A 131 0.58 -1.92 19.20
C MET A 131 -0.85 -1.58 19.64
N GLY A 132 -1.21 -1.88 20.89
CA GLY A 132 -2.51 -1.60 21.50
C GLY A 132 -3.64 -2.43 20.90
N VAL A 133 -3.35 -3.65 20.44
CA VAL A 133 -4.37 -4.56 19.88
C VAL A 133 -4.34 -5.88 20.66
N PRO A 134 -5.37 -6.17 21.47
CA PRO A 134 -5.44 -7.43 22.19
C PRO A 134 -5.80 -8.59 21.25
N PRO A 135 -5.43 -9.85 21.58
CA PRO A 135 -5.93 -11.02 20.89
C PRO A 135 -7.46 -11.11 20.93
N LEU A 136 -8.06 -11.60 19.84
CA LEU A 136 -9.49 -11.85 19.72
C LEU A 136 -9.97 -12.96 20.67
N ILE A 137 -9.16 -14.02 20.78
CA ILE A 137 -9.36 -15.13 21.72
C ILE A 137 -8.02 -15.50 22.37
N GLY A 138 -8.08 -16.03 23.59
CA GLY A 138 -6.89 -16.34 24.39
C GLY A 138 -6.31 -15.10 25.07
N ARG A 139 -4.97 -15.01 25.14
CA ARG A 139 -4.26 -13.92 25.83
C ARG A 139 -3.01 -13.48 25.08
N ALA A 140 -2.55 -12.27 25.42
CA ALA A 140 -1.24 -11.80 24.98
C ALA A 140 -0.11 -12.55 25.76
N PRO A 141 1.07 -12.69 25.16
CA PRO A 141 2.27 -13.09 25.88
C PRO A 141 2.60 -12.11 27.02
N THR A 142 3.20 -12.65 28.07
CA THR A 142 3.65 -11.92 29.25
C THR A 142 5.14 -12.16 29.46
N PRO A 143 5.84 -11.36 30.27
CA PRO A 143 7.25 -11.62 30.58
C PRO A 143 7.50 -13.02 31.16
N ALA A 144 6.53 -13.60 31.87
CA ALA A 144 6.62 -14.95 32.43
C ALA A 144 6.66 -16.06 31.36
N ASP A 145 6.19 -15.81 30.13
CA ASP A 145 6.26 -16.77 29.03
C ASP A 145 7.66 -16.80 28.37
N GLY A 146 8.50 -15.83 28.69
CA GLY A 146 9.84 -15.67 28.11
C GLY A 146 10.98 -16.11 29.03
N VAL A 147 10.69 -16.48 30.28
CA VAL A 147 11.75 -16.88 31.21
C VAL A 147 12.36 -18.23 30.81
N PRO A 148 13.65 -18.46 31.06
CA PRO A 148 14.28 -19.74 30.78
C PRO A 148 13.50 -20.91 31.40
N GLY A 149 13.20 -21.93 30.59
CA GLY A 149 12.42 -23.11 31.02
C GLY A 149 10.91 -22.97 30.90
N ALA A 150 10.37 -21.77 30.60
CA ALA A 150 8.95 -21.64 30.27
C ALA A 150 8.62 -22.36 28.94
N PRO A 151 7.42 -22.93 28.81
CA PRO A 151 6.97 -23.45 27.52
C PRO A 151 6.97 -22.36 26.46
N ALA A 152 7.56 -22.62 25.29
CA ALA A 152 7.55 -21.66 24.20
C ALA A 152 6.11 -21.43 23.72
N VAL A 153 5.76 -20.16 23.44
CA VAL A 153 4.39 -19.77 23.07
C VAL A 153 4.32 -19.23 21.65
N ALA A 154 3.14 -19.33 21.03
CA ALA A 154 2.83 -18.73 19.74
C ALA A 154 1.44 -18.08 19.77
N VAL A 155 1.28 -17.01 18.99
CA VAL A 155 -0.02 -16.36 18.74
C VAL A 155 -0.32 -16.48 17.25
N LEU A 156 -1.53 -16.90 16.89
CA LEU A 156 -1.90 -17.10 15.49
C LEU A 156 -2.42 -15.80 14.86
N GLY A 157 -2.09 -15.58 13.59
CA GLY A 157 -2.77 -14.61 12.74
C GLY A 157 -4.17 -15.09 12.37
N TYR A 158 -5.14 -14.18 12.27
CA TYR A 158 -6.53 -14.51 12.00
C TYR A 158 -6.73 -15.29 10.70
N LYS A 159 -6.09 -14.84 9.60
CA LYS A 159 -6.24 -15.46 8.27
C LYS A 159 -5.74 -16.92 8.28
N PHE A 160 -4.62 -17.17 8.95
CA PHE A 160 -4.06 -18.52 9.10
C PHE A 160 -4.97 -19.41 9.95
N TRP A 161 -5.42 -18.90 11.11
CA TRP A 161 -6.36 -19.61 11.97
C TRP A 161 -7.65 -20.00 11.24
N ASN A 162 -8.25 -19.06 10.49
CA ASN A 162 -9.47 -19.31 9.74
C ASN A 162 -9.25 -20.35 8.61
N ARG A 163 -8.17 -20.21 7.83
CA ARG A 163 -7.85 -21.13 6.72
C ARG A 163 -7.53 -22.54 7.19
N GLN A 164 -6.75 -22.66 8.26
CA GLN A 164 -6.17 -23.95 8.66
C GLN A 164 -6.98 -24.67 9.74
N PHE A 165 -7.64 -23.93 10.62
CA PHE A 165 -8.41 -24.47 11.74
C PHE A 165 -9.91 -24.18 11.64
N GLY A 166 -10.39 -23.61 10.52
CA GLY A 166 -11.82 -23.37 10.31
C GLY A 166 -12.46 -22.43 11.34
N ALA A 167 -11.69 -21.50 11.89
CA ALA A 167 -12.09 -20.62 13.00
C ALA A 167 -12.48 -21.38 14.30
N ASP A 168 -11.89 -22.54 14.56
CA ASP A 168 -12.08 -23.31 15.79
C ASP A 168 -11.45 -22.59 17.02
N PRO A 169 -12.25 -22.13 18.01
CA PRO A 169 -11.73 -21.44 19.18
C PRO A 169 -10.96 -22.35 20.13
N THR A 170 -11.13 -23.67 20.03
CA THR A 170 -10.41 -24.67 20.84
C THR A 170 -8.96 -24.87 20.41
N VAL A 171 -8.47 -24.04 19.47
CA VAL A 171 -7.06 -23.99 19.07
C VAL A 171 -6.15 -23.47 20.19
N VAL A 172 -6.68 -22.63 21.10
CA VAL A 172 -5.92 -22.12 22.24
C VAL A 172 -5.62 -23.27 23.21
N GLY A 173 -4.36 -23.40 23.61
CA GLY A 173 -3.82 -24.50 24.41
C GLY A 173 -3.25 -25.66 23.58
N ARG A 174 -3.51 -25.72 22.27
CA ARG A 174 -2.93 -26.75 21.41
C ARG A 174 -1.44 -26.51 21.18
N GLN A 175 -0.71 -27.60 20.95
CA GLN A 175 0.71 -27.57 20.64
C GLN A 175 0.95 -27.59 19.13
N MET A 176 1.96 -26.86 18.69
CA MET A 176 2.36 -26.76 17.28
C MET A 176 3.88 -26.81 17.16
N LEU A 177 4.38 -27.73 16.34
CA LEU A 177 5.82 -27.86 16.10
C LEU A 177 6.25 -26.84 15.03
N LEU A 178 6.94 -25.79 15.48
CA LEU A 178 7.38 -24.67 14.64
C LEU A 178 8.89 -24.54 14.69
N ASN A 179 9.58 -24.60 13.55
CA ASN A 179 11.06 -24.61 13.51
C ASN A 179 11.65 -25.61 14.51
N GLU A 180 11.11 -26.84 14.52
CA GLU A 180 11.54 -27.92 15.40
C GLU A 180 11.33 -27.67 16.92
N THR A 181 10.73 -26.53 17.29
CA THR A 181 10.37 -26.20 18.68
C THR A 181 8.85 -26.26 18.86
N THR A 182 8.42 -27.12 19.78
CA THR A 182 7.00 -27.24 20.18
C THR A 182 6.56 -25.98 20.90
N ARG A 183 5.54 -25.31 20.35
CA ARG A 183 4.95 -24.08 20.92
C ARG A 183 3.49 -24.27 21.27
N ILE A 184 3.08 -23.72 22.41
CA ILE A 184 1.68 -23.68 22.83
C ILE A 184 1.01 -22.46 22.21
N ILE A 185 -0.15 -22.65 21.59
CA ILE A 185 -0.95 -21.56 21.05
C ILE A 185 -1.66 -20.87 22.20
N ILE A 186 -1.35 -19.61 22.48
CA ILE A 186 -1.92 -18.87 23.62
C ILE A 186 -3.00 -17.86 23.22
N GLY A 187 -3.13 -17.57 21.92
CA GLY A 187 -4.16 -16.66 21.43
C GLY A 187 -4.20 -16.53 19.91
N VAL A 188 -5.22 -15.83 19.42
CA VAL A 188 -5.40 -15.51 18.00
C VAL A 188 -5.67 -14.03 17.85
N MET A 189 -4.96 -13.37 16.95
CA MET A 189 -5.13 -11.94 16.67
C MET A 189 -6.41 -11.64 15.90
N PRO A 190 -7.01 -10.43 16.04
CA PRO A 190 -8.20 -10.05 15.29
C PRO A 190 -7.94 -9.89 13.78
N PRO A 191 -9.00 -9.92 12.92
CA PRO A 191 -8.88 -9.95 11.46
C PRO A 191 -8.02 -8.85 10.82
N ARG A 192 -8.04 -7.64 11.41
CA ARG A 192 -7.29 -6.48 10.90
C ARG A 192 -5.82 -6.47 11.34
N PHE A 193 -5.46 -7.25 12.35
CA PHE A 193 -4.09 -7.29 12.83
C PHE A 193 -3.27 -8.18 11.89
N MET A 194 -2.54 -7.54 10.99
CA MET A 194 -1.67 -8.20 10.02
C MET A 194 -0.25 -7.68 10.15
N PHE A 195 0.21 -7.37 11.37
CA PHE A 195 1.56 -6.87 11.59
C PHE A 195 2.58 -7.80 10.91
N ARG A 196 3.32 -7.25 9.95
CA ARG A 196 4.30 -7.96 9.11
C ARG A 196 3.73 -9.08 8.22
N GLY A 197 2.41 -9.13 8.04
CA GLY A 197 1.70 -10.14 7.26
C GLY A 197 1.85 -11.56 7.80
N ALA A 198 2.03 -11.70 9.12
CA ALA A 198 2.42 -12.97 9.72
C ALA A 198 1.23 -13.93 9.91
N ASP A 199 1.43 -15.20 9.53
CA ASP A 199 0.56 -16.31 9.87
C ASP A 199 0.67 -16.68 11.35
N VAL A 200 1.88 -16.54 11.92
CA VAL A 200 2.20 -16.84 13.32
C VAL A 200 3.15 -15.80 13.90
N TYR A 201 2.88 -15.39 15.13
CA TYR A 201 3.74 -14.53 15.93
C TYR A 201 4.45 -15.40 16.98
N LEU A 202 5.76 -15.19 17.10
CA LEU A 202 6.67 -15.92 17.98
C LEU A 202 7.27 -14.92 18.99
N PRO A 203 6.57 -14.67 20.11
CA PRO A 203 7.10 -13.81 21.17
C PRO A 203 8.39 -14.40 21.74
N THR A 204 9.40 -13.56 21.93
CA THR A 204 10.70 -13.94 22.49
C THR A 204 11.28 -12.83 23.36
N ILE A 205 12.19 -13.21 24.25
CA ILE A 205 13.13 -12.27 24.86
C ILE A 205 14.39 -12.24 23.99
N PHE A 206 14.88 -11.05 23.70
CA PHE A 206 16.13 -10.85 22.99
C PHE A 206 17.27 -10.70 24.00
N HIS A 207 18.37 -11.40 23.79
CA HIS A 207 19.55 -11.35 24.65
C HIS A 207 20.76 -10.87 23.86
N ARG A 208 21.66 -10.12 24.52
CA ARG A 208 22.90 -9.65 23.90
C ARG A 208 23.73 -10.84 23.41
N GLY A 209 24.25 -10.75 22.19
CA GLY A 209 25.03 -11.82 21.55
C GLY A 209 24.22 -13.06 21.11
N GLN A 210 22.89 -13.08 21.30
CA GLN A 210 22.02 -14.14 20.80
C GLN A 210 21.18 -13.64 19.62
N LEU A 211 21.33 -14.30 18.46
CA LEU A 211 20.51 -14.05 17.29
C LEU A 211 19.43 -15.12 17.21
N PRO A 212 18.13 -14.77 17.25
CA PRO A 212 17.09 -15.74 16.92
C PRO A 212 17.34 -16.32 15.53
N GLU A 213 17.00 -17.59 15.36
CA GLU A 213 17.25 -18.31 14.13
C GLU A 213 16.63 -17.58 12.92
N GLY A 214 17.46 -17.32 11.90
CA GLY A 214 17.04 -16.62 10.69
C GLY A 214 16.86 -15.10 10.85
N VAL A 215 17.09 -14.52 12.03
CA VAL A 215 16.93 -13.08 12.30
C VAL A 215 18.30 -12.40 12.41
N ARG A 216 18.65 -11.61 11.39
CA ARG A 216 19.88 -10.79 11.41
C ARG A 216 19.66 -9.36 11.89
N TYR A 217 18.51 -8.79 11.55
CA TYR A 217 18.12 -7.45 11.93
C TYR A 217 16.69 -7.47 12.45
N VAL A 218 16.44 -6.68 13.48
CA VAL A 218 15.12 -6.41 14.02
C VAL A 218 14.72 -4.98 13.70
N HIS A 219 13.46 -4.80 13.32
CA HIS A 219 12.86 -3.49 13.23
C HIS A 219 12.51 -3.01 14.64
N LEU A 220 13.05 -1.85 15.00
CA LEU A 220 12.70 -1.16 16.24
C LEU A 220 11.48 -0.29 15.99
N LEU A 221 10.42 -0.54 16.76
CA LEU A 221 9.24 0.29 16.81
C LEU A 221 8.97 0.72 18.25
N GLY A 222 8.81 2.01 18.49
CA GLY A 222 8.54 2.57 19.80
C GLY A 222 7.26 3.40 19.81
N ARG A 223 6.56 3.41 20.95
CA ARG A 223 5.44 4.32 21.18
C ARG A 223 5.95 5.56 21.91
N LEU A 224 5.79 6.74 21.33
CA LEU A 224 6.18 7.99 21.97
C LEU A 224 5.41 8.21 23.27
N LYS A 225 6.09 8.76 24.28
CA LYS A 225 5.43 9.21 25.52
C LYS A 225 4.39 10.29 25.23
N PRO A 226 3.32 10.40 26.03
CA PRO A 226 2.33 11.46 25.88
C PRO A 226 2.98 12.86 25.88
N GLY A 227 2.62 13.71 24.90
CA GLY A 227 3.13 15.08 24.78
C GLY A 227 4.52 15.23 24.14
N VAL A 228 5.22 14.12 23.84
CA VAL A 228 6.50 14.16 23.12
C VAL A 228 6.25 14.27 21.62
N THR A 229 6.89 15.24 20.96
CA THR A 229 6.82 15.40 19.50
C THR A 229 8.10 14.89 18.85
N PRO A 230 8.03 14.32 17.62
CA PRO A 230 9.21 13.78 16.95
C PRO A 230 10.37 14.78 16.90
N ALA A 231 10.12 15.99 16.37
CA ALA A 231 11.14 17.03 16.19
C ALA A 231 11.84 17.46 17.48
N LYS A 232 11.17 17.38 18.64
CA LYS A 232 11.79 17.71 19.94
C LYS A 232 12.60 16.55 20.52
N SER A 233 12.34 15.33 20.08
CA SER A 233 12.88 14.09 20.64
C SER A 233 14.03 13.47 19.84
N GLU A 234 14.23 13.87 18.58
CA GLU A 234 15.35 13.39 17.76
C GLU A 234 16.73 13.70 18.37
N PRO A 235 16.98 14.87 19.02
CA PRO A 235 18.25 15.15 19.67
C PRO A 235 18.62 14.16 20.78
N ASP A 236 17.64 13.62 21.51
CA ASP A 236 17.87 12.66 22.60
C ASP A 236 18.42 11.32 22.11
N LEU A 237 18.24 11.00 20.82
CA LEU A 237 18.77 9.79 20.20
C LEU A 237 20.24 9.93 19.77
N LEU A 238 20.72 11.17 19.55
CA LEU A 238 22.07 11.43 19.03
C LEU A 238 23.17 10.81 19.90
N PRO A 239 23.17 10.93 21.24
CA PRO A 239 24.24 10.36 22.07
C PRO A 239 24.29 8.84 22.00
N ILE A 240 23.13 8.18 21.85
CA ILE A 240 23.02 6.72 21.75
C ILE A 240 23.61 6.26 20.41
N ILE A 241 23.18 6.89 19.31
CA ILE A 241 23.64 6.52 17.97
C ILE A 241 25.12 6.87 17.74
N ALA A 242 25.61 7.98 18.31
CA ALA A 242 27.01 8.37 18.21
C ALA A 242 27.95 7.36 18.88
N ASP A 243 27.59 6.87 20.06
CA ASP A 243 28.33 5.83 20.78
C ASP A 243 28.28 4.48 20.04
N LEU A 244 27.12 4.10 19.49
CA LEU A 244 27.03 2.92 18.62
C LEU A 244 27.94 3.02 17.38
N LYS A 245 27.99 4.18 16.72
CA LYS A 245 28.90 4.42 15.60
C LYS A 245 30.37 4.32 16.01
N GLN A 246 30.74 4.80 17.20
CA GLN A 246 32.11 4.72 17.69
C GLN A 246 32.55 3.25 17.89
N ARG A 247 31.66 2.40 18.41
CA ARG A 247 31.93 0.96 18.62
C ARG A 247 31.90 0.15 17.33
N GLU A 248 31.00 0.51 16.41
CA GLU A 248 30.80 -0.21 15.15
C GLU A 248 30.89 0.73 13.93
N PRO A 249 32.05 1.34 13.62
CA PRO A 249 32.15 2.33 12.54
C PRO A 249 31.67 1.83 11.18
N ALA A 250 31.91 0.54 10.88
CA ALA A 250 31.51 -0.09 9.62
C ALA A 250 29.98 -0.28 9.47
N ALA A 251 29.20 -0.17 10.55
CA ALA A 251 27.75 -0.35 10.52
C ALA A 251 26.98 0.95 10.22
N PHE A 252 27.67 2.09 10.12
CA PHE A 252 27.08 3.41 9.92
C PHE A 252 27.77 4.15 8.76
N PRO A 253 27.04 4.97 8.01
CA PRO A 253 27.66 5.80 6.97
C PRO A 253 28.57 6.87 7.60
N GLU A 254 29.56 7.33 6.81
CA GLU A 254 30.48 8.39 7.23
C GLU A 254 29.74 9.64 7.67
N LYS A 255 28.80 10.11 6.83
CA LYS A 255 27.80 11.11 7.21
C LYS A 255 26.50 10.41 7.55
N TRP A 256 25.98 10.68 8.74
CA TRP A 256 24.74 10.09 9.22
C TRP A 256 23.87 11.16 9.87
N ARG A 257 22.57 10.93 9.81
CA ARG A 257 21.55 11.62 10.59
C ARG A 257 20.65 10.58 11.23
N VAL A 258 20.15 10.90 12.41
CA VAL A 258 19.13 10.13 13.12
C VAL A 258 17.84 10.91 13.13
N GLY A 259 16.72 10.20 13.17
CA GLY A 259 15.42 10.81 13.30
C GLY A 259 14.34 9.77 13.52
N LEU A 260 13.11 10.21 13.52
CA LEU A 260 11.94 9.35 13.69
C LEU A 260 11.18 9.21 12.37
N LEU A 261 10.63 8.02 12.16
CA LEU A 261 9.79 7.70 11.01
C LEU A 261 8.45 7.18 11.51
N SER A 262 7.36 7.79 11.07
CA SER A 262 6.02 7.31 11.41
C SER A 262 5.83 5.87 10.92
N PHE A 263 5.12 5.05 11.69
CA PHE A 263 4.71 3.72 11.24
C PHE A 263 3.98 3.77 9.89
N LYS A 264 3.18 4.83 9.63
CA LYS A 264 2.48 5.05 8.36
C LYS A 264 3.44 5.25 7.17
N GLU A 265 4.65 5.74 7.44
CA GLU A 265 5.68 6.02 6.43
C GLU A 265 6.72 4.90 6.34
N THR A 266 6.72 3.96 7.29
CA THR A 266 7.65 2.81 7.32
C THR A 266 7.35 1.82 6.18
N PHE A 267 6.15 1.86 5.62
CA PHE A 267 5.74 1.09 4.44
C PHE A 267 5.26 2.04 3.34
N PRO A 268 6.17 2.80 2.70
CA PRO A 268 5.79 3.78 1.68
C PRO A 268 5.26 3.04 0.45
N SER A 269 3.95 3.05 0.24
CA SER A 269 3.32 2.40 -0.92
C SER A 269 3.36 3.27 -2.18
N GLY A 270 3.77 4.54 -2.09
CA GLY A 270 3.74 5.51 -3.21
C GLY A 270 2.36 5.76 -3.81
N ILE A 271 1.33 5.06 -3.33
CA ILE A 271 -0.03 5.08 -3.87
C ILE A 271 -0.84 6.23 -3.31
N ARG A 272 -0.41 6.83 -2.18
CA ARG A 272 -1.15 7.88 -1.48
C ARG A 272 -1.35 9.10 -2.37
N GLU A 273 -0.31 9.60 -3.04
CA GLU A 273 -0.45 10.74 -3.95
C GLU A 273 -1.38 10.40 -5.13
N VAL A 274 -1.22 9.20 -5.70
CA VAL A 274 -2.06 8.72 -6.81
C VAL A 274 -3.53 8.64 -6.40
N LEU A 275 -3.84 8.15 -5.20
CA LEU A 275 -5.21 8.09 -4.69
C LEU A 275 -5.83 9.49 -4.52
N TRP A 276 -5.06 10.48 -4.06
CA TRP A 276 -5.56 11.86 -3.96
C TRP A 276 -5.81 12.49 -5.33
N ILE A 277 -4.93 12.24 -6.31
CA ILE A 277 -5.14 12.69 -7.70
C ILE A 277 -6.40 12.06 -8.28
N LEU A 278 -6.58 10.74 -8.11
CA LEU A 278 -7.79 10.03 -8.58
C LEU A 278 -9.05 10.55 -7.89
N PHE A 279 -9.00 10.86 -6.61
CA PHE A 279 -10.13 11.45 -5.90
C PHE A 279 -10.47 12.86 -6.39
N GLY A 280 -9.46 13.68 -6.69
CA GLY A 280 -9.67 14.97 -7.36
C GLY A 280 -10.34 14.81 -8.73
N ALA A 281 -9.88 13.86 -9.55
CA ALA A 281 -10.46 13.57 -10.85
C ALA A 281 -11.93 13.11 -10.75
N VAL A 282 -12.25 12.25 -9.78
CA VAL A 282 -13.62 11.84 -9.50
C VAL A 282 -14.49 13.01 -9.00
N GLY A 283 -13.91 13.94 -8.24
CA GLY A 283 -14.57 15.19 -7.87
C GLY A 283 -14.95 16.04 -9.09
N LEU A 284 -14.06 16.18 -10.08
CA LEU A 284 -14.35 16.85 -11.34
C LEU A 284 -15.46 16.14 -12.14
N LEU A 285 -15.42 14.80 -12.19
CA LEU A 285 -16.48 14.00 -12.81
C LEU A 285 -17.85 14.25 -12.17
N LEU A 286 -17.89 14.34 -10.84
CA LEU A 286 -19.12 14.66 -10.12
C LEU A 286 -19.60 16.09 -10.42
N LEU A 287 -18.70 17.07 -10.54
CA LEU A 287 -19.06 18.44 -10.93
C LEU A 287 -19.65 18.50 -12.35
N ILE A 288 -19.12 17.71 -13.29
CA ILE A 288 -19.68 17.55 -14.64
C ILE A 288 -21.11 16.97 -14.57
N ALA A 289 -21.33 15.94 -13.74
CA ALA A 289 -22.67 15.39 -13.55
C ALA A 289 -23.65 16.43 -12.95
N CYS A 290 -23.20 17.23 -11.99
CA CYS A 290 -23.97 18.34 -11.42
C CYS A 290 -24.30 19.42 -12.46
N ALA A 291 -23.34 19.81 -13.31
CA ALA A 291 -23.54 20.79 -14.37
C ALA A 291 -24.59 20.30 -15.39
N ASN A 292 -24.49 19.03 -15.80
CA ASN A 292 -25.47 18.36 -16.65
C ASN A 292 -26.88 18.42 -16.09
N VAL A 293 -27.06 18.00 -14.82
CA VAL A 293 -28.38 18.02 -14.20
C VAL A 293 -28.90 19.44 -13.96
N SER A 294 -28.02 20.39 -13.65
CA SER A 294 -28.37 21.81 -13.56
C SER A 294 -28.91 22.34 -14.89
N ASN A 295 -28.25 22.01 -16.02
CA ASN A 295 -28.70 22.41 -17.35
C ASN A 295 -30.05 21.79 -17.71
N LEU A 296 -30.26 20.51 -17.38
CA LEU A 296 -31.54 19.83 -17.56
C LEU A 296 -32.65 20.47 -16.73
N LEU A 297 -32.37 20.82 -15.46
CA LEU A 297 -33.31 21.50 -14.57
C LEU A 297 -33.62 22.92 -15.04
N LEU A 298 -32.63 23.64 -15.56
CA LEU A 298 -32.82 24.98 -16.12
C LEU A 298 -33.71 24.94 -17.37
N SER A 299 -33.46 24.00 -18.30
CA SER A 299 -34.31 23.75 -19.47
C SER A 299 -35.76 23.45 -19.07
N ARG A 300 -35.94 22.62 -18.03
CA ARG A 300 -37.26 22.31 -17.47
C ARG A 300 -37.91 23.52 -16.80
N ALA A 301 -37.16 24.34 -16.09
CA ALA A 301 -37.66 25.57 -15.46
C ALA A 301 -38.20 26.56 -16.50
N ILE A 302 -37.55 26.66 -17.67
CA ILE A 302 -38.02 27.46 -18.81
C ILE A 302 -39.36 26.91 -19.34
N SER A 303 -39.48 25.59 -19.52
CA SER A 303 -40.77 24.98 -19.93
C SER A 303 -41.90 25.21 -18.92
N ARG A 304 -41.57 25.39 -17.64
CA ARG A 304 -42.51 25.64 -16.53
C ARG A 304 -42.66 27.13 -16.20
N GLN A 305 -42.10 28.04 -17.00
CA GLN A 305 -42.05 29.47 -16.70
C GLN A 305 -43.45 30.08 -16.54
N ARG A 306 -44.44 29.66 -17.36
CA ARG A 306 -45.84 30.10 -17.25
C ARG A 306 -46.50 29.69 -15.92
N GLU A 307 -46.25 28.46 -15.45
CA GLU A 307 -46.76 27.95 -14.17
C GLU A 307 -46.17 28.74 -12.99
N ILE A 308 -44.86 29.00 -13.04
CA ILE A 308 -44.13 29.74 -12.01
C ILE A 308 -44.60 31.21 -11.98
N ALA A 309 -44.82 31.82 -13.14
CA ALA A 309 -45.34 33.19 -13.26
C ALA A 309 -46.75 33.31 -12.67
N LEU A 310 -47.65 32.38 -12.97
CA LEU A 310 -49.00 32.37 -12.40
C LEU A 310 -48.97 32.26 -10.86
N ARG A 311 -48.10 31.41 -10.30
CA ARG A 311 -47.95 31.29 -8.83
C ARG A 311 -47.41 32.56 -8.18
N ALA A 312 -46.46 33.24 -8.84
CA ALA A 312 -45.95 34.51 -8.36
C ALA A 312 -47.05 35.59 -8.38
N SER A 313 -47.87 35.64 -9.44
CA SER A 313 -49.02 36.55 -9.54
C SER A 313 -50.09 36.29 -8.49
N LEU A 314 -50.24 35.03 -8.04
CA LEU A 314 -51.13 34.63 -6.94
C LEU A 314 -50.53 34.89 -5.54
N GLY A 315 -49.38 35.57 -5.44
CA GLY A 315 -48.79 36.00 -4.16
C GLY A 315 -47.74 35.06 -3.56
N ALA A 316 -47.25 34.06 -4.30
CA ALA A 316 -46.17 33.21 -3.79
C ALA A 316 -44.86 34.00 -3.60
N THR A 317 -44.26 33.92 -2.40
CA THR A 317 -42.99 34.58 -2.12
C THR A 317 -41.82 33.93 -2.86
N ARG A 318 -40.78 34.71 -3.19
CA ARG A 318 -39.55 34.19 -3.83
C ARG A 318 -38.90 33.05 -3.03
N ALA A 319 -38.90 33.18 -1.70
CA ALA A 319 -38.41 32.14 -0.80
C ALA A 319 -39.18 30.81 -0.95
N ARG A 320 -40.50 30.86 -1.18
CA ARG A 320 -41.31 29.65 -1.39
C ARG A 320 -41.01 28.96 -2.72
N LEU A 321 -40.80 29.73 -3.79
CA LEU A 321 -40.40 29.19 -5.09
C LEU A 321 -38.99 28.58 -5.06
N VAL A 322 -38.04 29.24 -4.42
CA VAL A 322 -36.67 28.72 -4.24
C VAL A 322 -36.68 27.45 -3.39
N ARG A 323 -37.39 27.43 -2.26
CA ARG A 323 -37.50 26.25 -1.40
C ARG A 323 -38.12 25.06 -2.13
N GLN A 324 -39.15 25.30 -2.93
CA GLN A 324 -39.77 24.25 -3.73
C GLN A 324 -38.78 23.62 -4.71
N LEU A 325 -38.06 24.44 -5.49
CA LEU A 325 -37.05 23.95 -6.44
C LEU A 325 -35.90 23.21 -5.75
N LEU A 326 -35.44 23.71 -4.60
CA LEU A 326 -34.44 23.04 -3.79
C LEU A 326 -34.94 21.71 -3.22
N THR A 327 -36.22 21.61 -2.84
CA THR A 327 -36.82 20.36 -2.36
C THR A 327 -36.90 19.33 -3.49
N GLU A 328 -37.26 19.75 -4.71
CA GLU A 328 -37.23 18.89 -5.90
C GLU A 328 -35.81 18.40 -6.22
N SER A 329 -34.81 19.27 -6.12
CA SER A 329 -33.40 18.91 -6.33
C SER A 329 -32.83 18.00 -5.25
N LEU A 330 -33.13 18.25 -3.99
CA LEU A 330 -32.73 17.39 -2.87
C LEU A 330 -33.37 16.01 -2.95
N LEU A 331 -34.62 15.92 -3.39
CA LEU A 331 -35.28 14.64 -3.67
C LEU A 331 -34.56 13.85 -4.77
N LEU A 332 -34.18 14.51 -5.86
CA LEU A 332 -33.39 13.89 -6.93
C LEU A 332 -32.03 13.42 -6.43
N SER A 333 -31.30 14.27 -5.70
CA SER A 333 -29.95 13.96 -5.24
C SER A 333 -29.93 12.89 -4.15
N THR A 334 -30.96 12.81 -3.29
CA THR A 334 -31.09 11.74 -2.29
C THR A 334 -31.37 10.39 -2.94
N LEU A 335 -32.24 10.33 -3.95
CA LEU A 335 -32.49 9.11 -4.72
C LEU A 335 -31.24 8.68 -5.50
N ALA A 336 -30.55 9.63 -6.14
CA ALA A 336 -29.29 9.37 -6.83
C ALA A 336 -28.19 8.92 -5.85
N GLY A 337 -28.14 9.50 -4.66
CA GLY A 337 -27.21 9.14 -3.60
C GLY A 337 -27.42 7.73 -3.08
N ALA A 338 -28.67 7.35 -2.81
CA ALA A 338 -29.02 6.00 -2.40
C ALA A 338 -28.64 4.97 -3.48
N LEU A 339 -29.00 5.24 -4.75
CA LEU A 339 -28.64 4.38 -5.87
C LEU A 339 -27.11 4.31 -6.06
N GLY A 340 -26.42 5.46 -5.98
CA GLY A 340 -24.98 5.58 -6.10
C GLY A 340 -24.23 4.79 -5.02
N ALA A 341 -24.67 4.87 -3.77
CA ALA A 341 -24.11 4.10 -2.66
C ALA A 341 -24.29 2.59 -2.85
N VAL A 342 -25.46 2.14 -3.34
CA VAL A 342 -25.71 0.73 -3.66
C VAL A 342 -24.81 0.26 -4.80
N MET A 343 -24.68 1.04 -5.88
CA MET A 343 -23.77 0.70 -6.99
C MET A 343 -22.31 0.67 -6.55
N ALA A 344 -21.89 1.58 -5.65
CA ALA A 344 -20.54 1.60 -5.12
C ALA A 344 -20.17 0.29 -4.41
N PHE A 345 -21.12 -0.39 -3.77
CA PHE A 345 -20.88 -1.69 -3.14
C PHE A 345 -20.47 -2.76 -4.17
N GLY A 346 -21.15 -2.79 -5.32
CA GLY A 346 -20.82 -3.71 -6.42
C GLY A 346 -19.47 -3.39 -7.05
N VAL A 347 -19.22 -2.12 -7.35
CA VAL A 347 -17.96 -1.64 -7.96
C VAL A 347 -16.77 -1.93 -7.04
N LEU A 348 -16.91 -1.69 -5.74
CA LEU A 348 -15.83 -1.92 -4.78
C LEU A 348 -15.44 -3.40 -4.72
N ARG A 349 -16.42 -4.30 -4.74
CA ARG A 349 -16.16 -5.75 -4.83
C ARG A 349 -15.45 -6.13 -6.12
N ALA A 350 -15.84 -5.56 -7.25
CA ALA A 350 -15.18 -5.81 -8.54
C ALA A 350 -13.73 -5.31 -8.54
N ILE A 351 -13.47 -4.12 -7.99
CA ILE A 351 -12.11 -3.57 -7.84
C ILE A 351 -11.26 -4.50 -6.98
N ILE A 352 -11.74 -4.88 -5.79
CA ILE A 352 -10.99 -5.74 -4.87
C ILE A 352 -10.71 -7.12 -5.48
N ALA A 353 -11.61 -7.66 -6.31
CA ALA A 353 -11.42 -8.95 -6.97
C ALA A 353 -10.30 -8.95 -8.03
N VAL A 354 -9.97 -7.79 -8.60
CA VAL A 354 -8.95 -7.64 -9.65
C VAL A 354 -7.61 -7.17 -9.08
N VAL A 355 -7.61 -6.52 -7.91
CA VAL A 355 -6.38 -6.07 -7.24
C VAL A 355 -5.51 -7.28 -6.87
N PRO A 356 -4.24 -7.33 -7.36
CA PRO A 356 -3.33 -8.40 -6.99
C PRO A 356 -3.07 -8.44 -5.48
N PRO A 357 -2.86 -9.64 -4.89
CA PRO A 357 -2.41 -9.77 -3.51
C PRO A 357 -1.16 -8.91 -3.24
N ALA A 358 -1.04 -8.35 -2.03
CA ALA A 358 0.07 -7.50 -1.58
C ALA A 358 0.21 -6.10 -2.24
N SER A 359 -0.71 -5.68 -3.12
CA SER A 359 -0.73 -4.29 -3.65
C SER A 359 -1.26 -3.25 -2.65
N ILE A 360 -2.09 -3.69 -1.70
CA ILE A 360 -2.68 -2.85 -0.66
C ILE A 360 -2.30 -3.48 0.69
N PRO A 361 -2.02 -2.68 1.75
CA PRO A 361 -1.77 -3.23 3.08
C PRO A 361 -2.86 -4.22 3.50
N ASP A 362 -2.45 -5.41 3.96
CA ASP A 362 -3.37 -6.47 4.36
C ASP A 362 -4.28 -6.07 5.54
N GLU A 363 -3.85 -5.08 6.34
CA GLU A 363 -4.59 -4.47 7.44
C GLU A 363 -5.73 -3.54 6.98
N SER A 364 -5.64 -3.03 5.75
CA SER A 364 -6.60 -2.08 5.21
C SER A 364 -7.94 -2.76 4.96
N GLN A 365 -9.01 -2.08 5.35
CA GLN A 365 -10.37 -2.53 5.06
C GLN A 365 -11.04 -1.51 4.17
N ILE A 366 -11.19 -1.86 2.90
CA ILE A 366 -11.92 -1.07 1.93
C ILE A 366 -13.36 -1.56 1.93
N VAL A 367 -14.16 -0.96 2.82
CA VAL A 367 -15.57 -1.29 3.02
C VAL A 367 -16.40 -0.02 3.06
N ILE A 368 -17.69 -0.14 2.74
CA ILE A 368 -18.65 0.94 2.93
C ILE A 368 -19.11 0.89 4.39
N ASP A 369 -18.42 1.63 5.24
CA ASP A 369 -18.72 1.77 6.66
C ASP A 369 -19.47 3.08 6.97
N ARG A 370 -19.59 3.41 8.26
CA ARG A 370 -20.32 4.60 8.72
C ARG A 370 -19.71 5.91 8.17
N PRO A 371 -18.39 6.17 8.30
CA PRO A 371 -17.72 7.31 7.66
C PRO A 371 -18.03 7.45 6.17
N VAL A 372 -17.95 6.35 5.40
CA VAL A 372 -18.21 6.37 3.97
C VAL A 372 -19.68 6.70 3.67
N LEU A 373 -20.63 6.12 4.41
CA LEU A 373 -22.05 6.42 4.25
C LEU A 373 -22.37 7.88 4.62
N LEU A 374 -21.76 8.40 5.69
CA LEU A 374 -21.90 9.81 6.06
C LEU A 374 -21.33 10.75 4.99
N PHE A 375 -20.18 10.40 4.42
CA PHE A 375 -19.63 11.12 3.28
C PHE A 375 -20.57 11.07 2.06
N SER A 376 -21.10 9.89 1.72
CA SER A 376 -22.03 9.71 0.60
C SER A 376 -23.33 10.51 0.78
N LEU A 377 -23.87 10.53 2.00
CA LEU A 377 -25.01 11.38 2.36
C LEU A 377 -24.66 12.87 2.23
N GLY A 378 -23.51 13.29 2.76
CA GLY A 378 -23.03 14.66 2.69
C GLY A 378 -22.84 15.15 1.25
N ILE A 379 -22.20 14.35 0.40
CA ILE A 379 -21.98 14.70 -1.01
C ILE A 379 -23.29 14.69 -1.81
N SER A 380 -24.24 13.79 -1.50
CA SER A 380 -25.57 13.77 -2.11
C SER A 380 -26.38 15.02 -1.74
N PHE A 381 -26.27 15.49 -0.50
CA PHE A 381 -26.88 16.75 -0.09
C PHE A 381 -26.22 17.95 -0.78
N LEU A 382 -24.88 17.99 -0.80
CA LEU A 382 -24.12 19.07 -1.42
C LEU A 382 -24.40 19.19 -2.93
N THR A 383 -24.44 18.06 -3.65
CA THR A 383 -24.76 18.03 -5.08
C THR A 383 -26.16 18.57 -5.33
N GLY A 384 -27.17 18.11 -4.57
CA GLY A 384 -28.54 18.63 -4.59
C GLY A 384 -28.63 20.14 -4.41
N LEU A 385 -27.83 20.68 -3.49
CA LEU A 385 -27.72 22.11 -3.26
C LEU A 385 -27.08 22.83 -4.46
N LEU A 386 -25.95 22.33 -4.97
CA LEU A 386 -25.20 22.94 -6.07
C LEU A 386 -26.02 23.05 -7.36
N PHE A 387 -26.64 21.96 -7.81
CA PHE A 387 -27.43 22.00 -9.05
C PHE A 387 -28.84 22.57 -8.85
N GLY A 388 -29.35 22.62 -7.62
CA GLY A 388 -30.64 23.22 -7.29
C GLY A 388 -30.59 24.74 -7.13
N LEU A 389 -29.48 25.28 -6.60
CA LEU A 389 -29.35 26.72 -6.37
C LEU A 389 -29.28 27.52 -7.67
N ALA A 390 -28.59 27.00 -8.69
CA ALA A 390 -28.41 27.69 -9.96
C ALA A 390 -29.76 28.07 -10.62
N PRO A 391 -30.65 27.12 -10.97
CA PRO A 391 -31.96 27.46 -11.53
C PRO A 391 -32.84 28.25 -10.56
N ALA A 392 -32.76 28.00 -9.24
CA ALA A 392 -33.57 28.72 -8.25
C ALA A 392 -33.22 30.22 -8.16
N LEU A 393 -31.92 30.56 -8.19
CA LEU A 393 -31.44 31.95 -8.22
C LEU A 393 -31.77 32.63 -9.55
N HIS A 394 -31.70 31.90 -10.66
CA HIS A 394 -32.08 32.40 -11.98
C HIS A 394 -33.56 32.79 -12.04
N VAL A 395 -34.46 31.91 -11.58
CA VAL A 395 -35.90 32.18 -11.53
C VAL A 395 -36.23 33.34 -10.58
N SER A 396 -35.47 33.50 -9.48
CA SER A 396 -35.67 34.60 -8.54
C SER A 396 -35.19 35.97 -9.03
N ARG A 397 -34.24 36.02 -9.97
CA ARG A 397 -33.66 37.27 -10.52
C ARG A 397 -34.36 37.74 -11.81
N GLY A 398 -35.02 36.84 -12.54
CA GLY A 398 -35.84 37.20 -13.69
C GLY A 398 -37.04 38.04 -13.26
N GLN A 399 -37.17 39.26 -13.77
CA GLN A 399 -38.37 40.06 -13.61
C GLN A 399 -39.56 39.29 -14.20
N LEU A 400 -40.35 38.65 -13.33
CA LEU A 400 -41.61 37.96 -13.64
C LEU A 400 -42.62 38.85 -14.40
N VAL A 401 -42.39 40.16 -14.42
CA VAL A 401 -43.17 41.18 -15.14
C VAL A 401 -42.72 41.35 -16.61
N ALA A 402 -41.46 41.07 -16.95
CA ALA A 402 -40.97 41.17 -18.34
C ALA A 402 -41.48 40.00 -19.21
N ALA A 403 -41.57 38.79 -18.64
CA ALA A 403 -42.01 37.58 -19.33
C ALA A 403 -43.51 37.56 -19.72
N LEU A 404 -44.34 38.42 -19.09
CA LEU A 404 -45.74 38.61 -19.46
C LEU A 404 -45.92 39.68 -20.55
N LYS A 405 -44.91 40.54 -20.80
CA LYS A 405 -44.91 41.55 -21.87
C LYS A 405 -44.29 41.05 -23.18
N GLU A 406 -43.51 39.96 -23.15
CA GLU A 406 -42.89 39.37 -24.34
C GLU A 406 -43.85 38.41 -25.06
N SER A 407 -44.78 38.97 -25.84
CA SER A 407 -45.40 38.28 -26.98
C SER A 407 -44.89 38.83 -28.33
N GLY A 408 -43.74 39.52 -28.34
CA GLY A 408 -43.05 40.00 -29.55
C GLY A 408 -41.53 39.77 -29.44
N PRO A 409 -40.82 39.64 -30.58
CA PRO A 409 -39.40 39.30 -30.60
C PRO A 409 -38.53 40.46 -30.07
N GLY A 410 -38.23 40.44 -28.77
CA GLY A 410 -37.39 41.41 -28.07
C GLY A 410 -36.04 40.80 -27.66
N VAL A 411 -34.94 41.44 -28.09
CA VAL A 411 -33.58 40.88 -28.19
C VAL A 411 -32.71 41.02 -26.92
N GLY A 412 -33.24 41.52 -25.79
CA GLY A 412 -32.40 41.94 -24.65
C GLY A 412 -32.13 40.89 -23.55
N ALA A 413 -33.12 40.07 -23.19
CA ALA A 413 -33.03 39.19 -22.00
C ALA A 413 -32.43 37.80 -22.29
N GLY A 414 -32.52 37.32 -23.53
CA GLY A 414 -32.06 35.98 -23.94
C GLY A 414 -30.53 35.84 -24.12
N ILE A 415 -29.81 36.92 -24.44
CA ILE A 415 -28.39 36.85 -24.83
C ILE A 415 -27.49 36.44 -23.65
N ARG A 416 -27.70 37.03 -22.47
CA ARG A 416 -26.91 36.72 -21.25
C ARG A 416 -27.19 35.30 -20.73
N GLN A 417 -28.41 34.80 -20.97
CA GLN A 417 -28.86 33.45 -20.60
C GLN A 417 -28.26 32.38 -21.51
N VAL A 418 -28.22 32.63 -22.82
CA VAL A 418 -27.51 31.79 -23.79
C VAL A 418 -26.01 31.79 -23.49
N PHE A 419 -25.44 32.95 -23.12
CA PHE A 419 -24.02 33.05 -22.76
C PHE A 419 -23.61 32.23 -21.52
N LEU A 420 -24.38 32.26 -20.42
CA LEU A 420 -24.08 31.45 -19.23
C LEU A 420 -24.21 29.95 -19.50
N SER A 421 -25.25 29.55 -20.25
CA SER A 421 -25.48 28.15 -20.62
C SER A 421 -24.36 27.64 -21.54
N ASN A 422 -23.96 28.44 -22.53
CA ASN A 422 -22.85 28.12 -23.42
C ASN A 422 -21.51 28.09 -22.67
N ALA A 423 -21.27 28.99 -21.72
CA ALA A 423 -20.06 28.97 -20.90
C ALA A 423 -19.98 27.70 -20.03
N MET A 424 -21.10 27.26 -19.44
CA MET A 424 -21.16 26.00 -18.71
C MET A 424 -20.89 24.81 -19.62
N VAL A 425 -21.47 24.75 -20.81
CA VAL A 425 -21.22 23.68 -21.78
C VAL A 425 -19.76 23.67 -22.22
N VAL A 426 -19.16 24.83 -22.50
CA VAL A 426 -17.73 24.92 -22.87
C VAL A 426 -16.84 24.44 -21.72
N ALA A 427 -17.12 24.86 -20.49
CA ALA A 427 -16.38 24.39 -19.31
C ALA A 427 -16.53 22.88 -19.09
N GLU A 428 -17.73 22.34 -19.30
CA GLU A 428 -18.02 20.91 -19.20
C GLU A 428 -17.25 20.10 -20.25
N VAL A 429 -17.28 20.54 -21.51
CA VAL A 429 -16.55 19.91 -22.61
C VAL A 429 -15.05 19.99 -22.35
N ALA A 430 -14.53 21.14 -21.90
CA ALA A 430 -13.12 21.30 -21.56
C ALA A 430 -12.69 20.36 -20.42
N LEU A 431 -13.45 20.29 -19.32
CA LEU A 431 -13.18 19.37 -18.21
C LEU A 431 -13.25 17.91 -18.63
N SER A 432 -14.23 17.56 -19.48
CA SER A 432 -14.38 16.21 -20.02
C SER A 432 -13.18 15.82 -20.89
N LEU A 433 -12.67 16.74 -21.72
CA LEU A 433 -11.46 16.52 -22.51
C LEU A 433 -10.22 16.32 -21.63
N VAL A 434 -10.06 17.13 -20.58
CA VAL A 434 -8.95 16.98 -19.62
C VAL A 434 -8.99 15.61 -18.94
N LEU A 435 -10.16 15.20 -18.45
CA LEU A 435 -10.34 13.88 -17.82
C LEU A 435 -10.10 12.74 -18.81
N LEU A 436 -10.58 12.85 -20.05
CA LEU A 436 -10.41 11.83 -21.08
C LEU A 436 -8.93 11.67 -21.46
N VAL A 437 -8.20 12.76 -21.66
CA VAL A 437 -6.77 12.74 -21.94
C VAL A 437 -5.99 12.15 -20.76
N GLY A 438 -6.29 12.58 -19.53
CA GLY A 438 -5.66 12.06 -18.32
C GLY A 438 -5.88 10.56 -18.12
N ALA A 439 -7.13 10.09 -18.25
CA ALA A 439 -7.49 8.68 -18.16
C ALA A 439 -6.79 7.84 -19.25
N THR A 440 -6.79 8.33 -20.49
CA THR A 440 -6.13 7.64 -21.62
C THR A 440 -4.63 7.54 -21.40
N LEU A 441 -3.98 8.60 -20.92
CA LEU A 441 -2.55 8.59 -20.60
C LEU A 441 -2.25 7.60 -19.47
N MET A 442 -3.06 7.58 -18.40
CA MET A 442 -2.91 6.61 -17.31
C MET A 442 -3.06 5.16 -17.78
N ILE A 443 -4.09 4.86 -18.58
CA ILE A 443 -4.28 3.52 -19.15
C ILE A 443 -3.07 3.15 -20.02
N ARG A 444 -2.60 4.07 -20.87
CA ARG A 444 -1.41 3.87 -21.69
C ARG A 444 -0.17 3.62 -20.83
N THR A 445 0.01 4.33 -19.73
CA THR A 445 1.13 4.14 -18.79
C THR A 445 1.05 2.77 -18.12
N VAL A 446 -0.12 2.33 -17.67
CA VAL A 446 -0.30 0.98 -17.08
C VAL A 446 0.00 -0.10 -18.11
N LEU A 447 -0.52 0.02 -19.33
CA LEU A 447 -0.23 -0.90 -20.43
C LEU A 447 1.26 -0.88 -20.81
N ALA A 448 1.92 0.27 -20.77
CA ALA A 448 3.35 0.38 -21.01
C ALA A 448 4.14 -0.35 -19.91
N ILE A 449 3.79 -0.14 -18.63
CA ILE A 449 4.43 -0.80 -17.48
C ILE A 449 4.26 -2.33 -17.56
N GLN A 450 3.07 -2.81 -17.92
CA GLN A 450 2.82 -4.26 -18.07
C GLN A 450 3.63 -4.90 -19.21
N ASN A 451 4.02 -4.13 -20.21
CA ASN A 451 4.80 -4.59 -21.36
C ASN A 451 6.28 -4.18 -21.28
N VAL A 452 6.76 -3.69 -20.14
CA VAL A 452 8.19 -3.42 -19.96
C VAL A 452 8.94 -4.74 -20.11
N ASN A 453 9.92 -4.75 -21.01
CA ASN A 453 10.84 -5.86 -21.11
C ASN A 453 11.75 -5.86 -19.88
N LEU A 454 11.48 -6.78 -18.95
CA LEU A 454 12.23 -6.91 -17.69
C LEU A 454 13.66 -7.44 -17.90
N GLY A 455 14.04 -7.84 -19.12
CA GLY A 455 15.32 -8.51 -19.39
C GLY A 455 15.38 -9.94 -18.85
N ILE A 456 14.24 -10.47 -18.37
CA ILE A 456 14.07 -11.83 -17.84
C ILE A 456 12.79 -12.46 -18.41
N ARG A 457 12.75 -13.80 -18.43
CA ARG A 457 11.54 -14.59 -18.67
C ARG A 457 10.76 -14.73 -17.36
N ALA A 458 9.70 -13.93 -17.23
CA ALA A 458 8.80 -13.99 -16.10
C ALA A 458 7.64 -15.00 -16.32
N ASP A 459 7.43 -15.44 -17.56
CA ASP A 459 6.43 -16.45 -17.88
C ASP A 459 6.92 -17.85 -17.49
N ARG A 460 6.02 -18.66 -16.89
CA ARG A 460 6.28 -20.06 -16.48
C ARG A 460 7.40 -20.23 -15.46
N LEU A 461 7.71 -19.20 -14.68
CA LEU A 461 8.66 -19.26 -13.58
C LEU A 461 7.94 -19.59 -12.26
N LEU A 462 8.36 -20.66 -11.58
CA LEU A 462 7.94 -20.97 -10.21
C LEU A 462 9.06 -20.65 -9.24
N THR A 463 8.79 -19.80 -8.25
CA THR A 463 9.76 -19.42 -7.22
C THR A 463 9.33 -19.97 -5.86
N LEU A 464 10.29 -20.53 -5.13
CA LEU A 464 10.08 -21.16 -3.84
C LEU A 464 11.15 -20.69 -2.87
N ARG A 465 10.76 -20.39 -1.64
CA ARG A 465 11.68 -20.08 -0.54
C ARG A 465 11.74 -21.28 0.39
N VAL A 466 12.94 -21.84 0.56
CA VAL A 466 13.16 -23.04 1.37
C VAL A 466 13.99 -22.67 2.60
N PRO A 467 13.35 -22.49 3.78
CA PRO A 467 14.08 -22.29 5.02
C PRO A 467 14.77 -23.59 5.44
N LEU A 468 16.04 -23.51 5.84
CA LEU A 468 16.78 -24.64 6.40
C LEU A 468 16.97 -24.43 7.90
N SER A 469 16.59 -25.43 8.71
CA SER A 469 16.91 -25.47 10.14
C SER A 469 18.41 -25.49 10.32
N THR A 470 18.92 -24.61 11.19
CA THR A 470 20.31 -24.56 11.61
C THR A 470 20.66 -25.75 12.51
N GLN A 471 19.68 -26.39 13.16
CA GLN A 471 19.90 -27.62 13.94
C GLN A 471 20.13 -28.82 13.01
N ARG A 472 19.35 -28.92 11.93
CA ARG A 472 19.44 -30.03 10.96
C ARG A 472 20.51 -29.82 9.89
N TYR A 473 20.79 -28.57 9.53
CA TYR A 473 21.77 -28.18 8.50
C TYR A 473 22.77 -27.15 9.09
N PRO A 474 23.65 -27.58 10.01
CA PRO A 474 24.49 -26.68 10.80
C PRO A 474 25.58 -25.98 9.96
N ASP A 475 26.16 -26.67 8.98
CA ASP A 475 27.27 -26.17 8.18
C ASP A 475 26.93 -26.04 6.68
N ALA A 476 27.86 -25.43 5.94
CA ALA A 476 27.71 -25.21 4.51
C ALA A 476 27.66 -26.52 3.70
N ALA A 477 28.37 -27.57 4.12
CA ALA A 477 28.41 -28.84 3.39
C ALA A 477 27.05 -29.53 3.41
N HIS A 478 26.39 -29.59 4.58
CA HIS A 478 25.04 -30.15 4.71
C HIS A 478 24.00 -29.37 3.89
N ARG A 479 24.10 -28.03 3.89
CA ARG A 479 23.19 -27.16 3.12
C ARG A 479 23.39 -27.34 1.62
N THR A 480 24.65 -27.41 1.16
CA THR A 480 24.99 -27.66 -0.24
C THR A 480 24.45 -29.02 -0.69
N ALA A 481 24.72 -30.09 0.07
CA ALA A 481 24.24 -31.43 -0.27
C ALA A 481 22.71 -31.51 -0.36
N PHE A 482 22.00 -30.84 0.55
CA PHE A 482 20.53 -30.75 0.49
C PHE A 482 20.04 -30.09 -0.80
N PHE A 483 20.63 -28.96 -1.16
CA PHE A 483 20.21 -28.19 -2.32
C PHE A 483 20.59 -28.85 -3.65
N GLU A 484 21.74 -29.52 -3.72
CA GLU A 484 22.13 -30.34 -4.87
C GLU A 484 21.13 -31.48 -5.11
N GLU A 485 20.76 -32.22 -4.07
CA GLU A 485 19.78 -33.29 -4.18
C GLU A 485 18.37 -32.76 -4.50
N LEU A 486 17.98 -31.61 -3.93
CA LEU A 486 16.72 -30.95 -4.25
C LEU A 486 16.66 -30.58 -5.74
N LEU A 487 17.68 -29.89 -6.26
CA LEU A 487 17.73 -29.49 -7.66
C LEU A 487 17.72 -30.70 -8.58
N ARG A 488 18.52 -31.72 -8.28
CA ARG A 488 18.54 -32.97 -9.05
C ARG A 488 17.16 -33.59 -9.14
N ARG A 489 16.40 -33.68 -8.04
CA ARG A 489 15.04 -34.24 -8.06
C ARG A 489 14.07 -33.38 -8.85
N VAL A 490 14.11 -32.07 -8.66
CA VAL A 490 13.18 -31.14 -9.32
C VAL A 490 13.44 -31.08 -10.82
N GLU A 491 14.70 -31.14 -11.26
CA GLU A 491 15.06 -31.16 -12.67
C GLU A 491 14.51 -32.40 -13.42
N HIS A 492 14.33 -33.52 -12.71
CA HIS A 492 13.75 -34.74 -13.30
C HIS A 492 12.21 -34.77 -13.29
N LEU A 493 11.55 -33.73 -12.77
CA LEU A 493 10.09 -33.66 -12.80
C LEU A 493 9.60 -33.34 -14.23
N PRO A 494 8.52 -33.99 -14.70
CA PRO A 494 7.92 -33.67 -15.99
C PRO A 494 7.53 -32.18 -16.09
N GLY A 495 7.98 -31.51 -17.15
CA GLY A 495 7.65 -30.10 -17.42
C GLY A 495 8.64 -29.08 -16.85
N VAL A 496 9.70 -29.52 -16.17
CA VAL A 496 10.80 -28.65 -15.71
C VAL A 496 11.87 -28.55 -16.80
N ASP A 497 12.17 -27.33 -17.26
CA ASP A 497 13.20 -27.05 -18.28
C ASP A 497 14.58 -26.73 -17.66
N ALA A 498 14.58 -25.98 -16.55
CA ALA A 498 15.78 -25.64 -15.81
C ALA A 498 15.45 -25.38 -14.34
N THR A 499 16.43 -25.61 -13.46
CA THR A 499 16.32 -25.32 -12.04
C THR A 499 17.47 -24.42 -11.60
N GLY A 500 17.27 -23.67 -10.51
CA GLY A 500 18.30 -22.81 -9.99
C GLY A 500 18.01 -22.33 -8.59
N ILE A 501 19.06 -21.92 -7.89
CA ILE A 501 19.01 -21.41 -6.52
C ILE A 501 19.69 -20.06 -6.49
N ASN A 502 19.17 -19.17 -5.66
CA ASN A 502 19.81 -17.93 -5.31
C ASN A 502 19.59 -17.63 -3.82
N ALA A 503 20.61 -17.04 -3.17
CA ALA A 503 20.50 -16.55 -1.78
C ALA A 503 19.63 -15.29 -1.65
N GLY A 504 19.31 -14.63 -2.77
CA GLY A 504 18.24 -13.67 -2.95
C GLY A 504 17.40 -14.04 -4.18
N MET A 505 16.64 -13.11 -4.72
CA MET A 505 15.86 -13.30 -5.94
C MET A 505 16.01 -12.09 -6.85
N HIS A 506 17.07 -12.06 -7.66
CA HIS A 506 17.27 -11.07 -8.71
C HIS A 506 16.23 -11.26 -9.83
N PRO A 507 15.59 -10.21 -10.38
CA PRO A 507 15.73 -8.78 -10.06
C PRO A 507 14.87 -8.28 -8.88
N PHE A 508 14.00 -9.12 -8.33
CA PHE A 508 12.88 -8.69 -7.49
C PHE A 508 13.24 -8.30 -6.04
N PHE A 509 13.99 -9.13 -5.30
CA PHE A 509 14.21 -8.94 -3.87
C PHE A 509 15.50 -9.58 -3.36
N GLY A 510 16.15 -8.93 -2.39
CA GLY A 510 17.31 -9.49 -1.69
C GLY A 510 18.61 -9.39 -2.48
N GLY A 511 19.62 -10.12 -2.02
CA GLY A 511 21.02 -9.90 -2.42
C GLY A 511 21.77 -9.09 -1.36
N MET A 512 23.10 -9.07 -1.48
CA MET A 512 23.97 -8.33 -0.57
C MET A 512 24.32 -6.99 -1.20
N GLU A 513 23.77 -5.90 -0.66
CA GLU A 513 24.23 -4.55 -0.98
C GLU A 513 25.59 -4.29 -0.34
N THR A 514 26.60 -4.02 -1.15
CA THR A 514 27.97 -3.75 -0.69
C THR A 514 28.74 -2.93 -1.71
N SER A 515 29.81 -2.28 -1.27
CA SER A 515 30.85 -1.81 -2.19
C SER A 515 31.64 -3.01 -2.74
N VAL A 516 32.18 -2.81 -3.93
CA VAL A 516 33.08 -3.73 -4.62
C VAL A 516 34.26 -2.93 -5.11
N GLU A 517 35.48 -3.43 -4.98
CA GLU A 517 36.70 -2.80 -5.47
C GLU A 517 37.19 -3.57 -6.69
N ILE A 518 37.47 -2.89 -7.80
CA ILE A 518 37.97 -3.56 -9.02
C ILE A 518 39.45 -3.25 -9.23
N SER A 519 40.25 -4.29 -9.39
CA SER A 519 41.69 -4.15 -9.62
C SER A 519 41.99 -3.34 -10.90
N GLY A 520 42.66 -2.20 -10.71
CA GLY A 520 43.10 -1.32 -11.80
C GLY A 520 42.02 -0.36 -12.34
N ALA A 521 40.87 -0.23 -11.67
CA ALA A 521 39.87 0.78 -11.98
C ALA A 521 39.98 1.97 -11.00
N THR A 522 40.01 3.20 -11.52
CA THR A 522 39.87 4.39 -10.69
C THR A 522 38.42 4.46 -10.22
N GLN A 523 38.17 4.09 -8.97
CA GLN A 523 36.82 3.99 -8.44
C GLN A 523 36.23 5.38 -8.17
N THR A 524 35.60 5.96 -9.18
CA THR A 524 34.91 7.26 -9.09
C THR A 524 33.52 7.15 -8.46
N ASP A 525 32.95 5.95 -8.44
CA ASP A 525 31.57 5.72 -8.02
C ASP A 525 31.49 4.69 -6.88
N THR A 526 31.07 5.16 -5.70
CA THR A 526 31.05 4.40 -4.45
C THR A 526 29.66 3.87 -4.07
N ARG A 527 28.62 4.08 -4.89
CA ARG A 527 27.27 3.55 -4.58
C ARG A 527 27.32 2.02 -4.50
N PRO A 528 26.55 1.38 -3.59
CA PRO A 528 26.57 -0.07 -3.45
C PRO A 528 26.14 -0.78 -4.75
N VAL A 529 26.60 -2.02 -4.89
CA VAL A 529 26.12 -3.00 -5.87
C VAL A 529 25.41 -4.12 -5.14
N VAL A 530 24.46 -4.77 -5.81
CA VAL A 530 23.74 -5.92 -5.27
C VAL A 530 24.40 -7.20 -5.75
N ILE A 531 24.87 -8.01 -4.81
CA ILE A 531 25.52 -9.29 -5.10
C ILE A 531 24.54 -10.43 -4.87
N HIS A 532 24.41 -11.29 -5.88
CA HIS A 532 23.61 -12.50 -5.83
C HIS A 532 24.52 -13.73 -5.86
N GLN A 533 24.30 -14.65 -4.93
CA GLN A 533 24.95 -15.97 -4.93
C GLN A 533 24.01 -16.91 -5.65
N VAL A 534 24.40 -17.35 -6.84
CA VAL A 534 23.54 -18.08 -7.76
C VAL A 534 24.12 -19.45 -8.09
N SER A 535 23.25 -20.41 -8.41
CA SER A 535 23.65 -21.66 -9.04
C SER A 535 24.06 -21.44 -10.50
N ARG A 536 24.74 -22.42 -11.08
CA ARG A 536 25.18 -22.44 -12.49
C ARG A 536 24.09 -22.00 -13.47
N ASP A 537 22.94 -22.65 -13.40
CA ASP A 537 21.84 -22.48 -14.36
C ASP A 537 20.90 -21.32 -14.06
N TYR A 538 21.22 -20.48 -13.07
CA TYR A 538 20.34 -19.38 -12.66
C TYR A 538 20.00 -18.43 -13.82
N THR A 539 20.99 -18.05 -14.63
CA THR A 539 20.78 -17.20 -15.81
C THR A 539 19.94 -17.90 -16.87
N LYS A 540 20.08 -19.23 -17.03
CA LYS A 540 19.24 -20.04 -17.93
C LYS A 540 17.78 -20.04 -17.47
N VAL A 541 17.53 -20.26 -16.18
CA VAL A 541 16.18 -20.23 -15.57
C VAL A 541 15.48 -18.90 -15.86
N PHE A 542 16.17 -17.78 -15.61
CA PHE A 542 15.62 -16.45 -15.88
C PHE A 542 15.71 -16.00 -17.35
N GLY A 543 16.32 -16.78 -18.23
CA GLY A 543 16.55 -16.40 -19.64
C GLY A 543 17.41 -15.15 -19.82
N ILE A 544 18.31 -14.87 -18.86
CA ILE A 544 19.22 -13.72 -18.94
C ILE A 544 20.30 -14.06 -19.96
N ALA A 545 20.33 -13.29 -21.05
CA ALA A 545 21.25 -13.52 -22.15
C ALA A 545 22.69 -13.14 -21.78
N LEU A 546 23.64 -14.01 -22.16
CA LEU A 546 25.06 -13.71 -22.18
C LEU A 546 25.35 -12.69 -23.28
N VAL A 547 26.14 -11.67 -22.96
CA VAL A 547 26.58 -10.61 -23.88
C VAL A 547 28.02 -10.88 -24.31
N GLU A 548 28.89 -11.24 -23.37
CA GLU A 548 30.31 -11.44 -23.59
C GLU A 548 30.89 -12.47 -22.61
N GLY A 549 31.95 -13.18 -23.01
CA GLY A 549 32.63 -14.18 -22.17
C GLY A 549 31.86 -15.50 -22.09
N ARG A 550 31.64 -16.01 -20.88
CA ARG A 550 30.95 -17.29 -20.64
C ARG A 550 30.22 -17.32 -19.30
N LEU A 551 29.34 -18.32 -19.15
CA LEU A 551 28.68 -18.65 -17.89
C LEU A 551 29.52 -19.64 -17.06
N PHE A 552 29.06 -19.95 -15.85
CA PHE A 552 29.71 -20.91 -14.95
C PHE A 552 29.64 -22.34 -15.51
N THR A 553 30.65 -23.15 -15.19
CA THR A 553 30.72 -24.58 -15.54
C THR A 553 30.68 -25.49 -14.31
N ASP A 554 30.33 -26.76 -14.47
CA ASP A 554 30.26 -27.72 -13.35
C ASP A 554 31.59 -27.91 -12.64
N ASN A 555 32.67 -27.97 -13.42
CA ASN A 555 34.01 -28.17 -12.86
C ASN A 555 34.40 -26.99 -11.96
N GLU A 556 34.03 -25.77 -12.34
CA GLU A 556 34.33 -24.56 -11.56
C GLU A 556 33.50 -24.46 -10.28
N VAL A 557 32.24 -24.90 -10.33
CA VAL A 557 31.39 -24.99 -9.14
C VAL A 557 31.95 -26.05 -8.19
N ALA A 558 32.30 -27.24 -8.71
CA ALA A 558 32.88 -28.33 -7.94
C ALA A 558 34.25 -27.96 -7.33
N SER A 559 35.11 -27.26 -8.07
CA SER A 559 36.40 -26.75 -7.59
C SER A 559 36.29 -25.49 -6.72
N ARG A 560 35.06 -24.99 -6.48
CA ARG A 560 34.77 -23.78 -5.70
C ARG A 560 35.55 -22.55 -6.19
N SER A 561 35.72 -22.45 -7.50
CA SER A 561 36.42 -21.33 -8.15
C SER A 561 35.77 -19.99 -7.81
N ARG A 562 36.59 -18.97 -7.58
CA ARG A 562 36.14 -17.62 -7.22
C ARG A 562 35.82 -16.80 -8.47
N LEU A 563 34.65 -17.02 -9.04
CA LEU A 563 34.24 -16.41 -10.30
C LEU A 563 32.98 -15.54 -10.11
N ALA A 564 32.87 -14.51 -10.93
CA ALA A 564 31.73 -13.60 -10.98
C ALA A 564 31.25 -13.39 -12.41
N ILE A 565 29.96 -13.10 -12.53
CA ILE A 565 29.32 -12.64 -13.77
C ILE A 565 28.80 -11.24 -13.48
N ALA A 566 29.17 -10.28 -14.33
CA ALA A 566 28.73 -8.90 -14.22
C ALA A 566 27.56 -8.61 -15.17
N ASN A 567 26.68 -7.66 -14.83
CA ASN A 567 25.72 -7.14 -15.80
C ASN A 567 26.30 -5.95 -16.59
N GLN A 568 25.66 -5.58 -17.68
CA GLN A 568 26.12 -4.47 -18.53
C GLN A 568 26.20 -3.14 -17.75
N SER A 569 25.28 -2.89 -16.83
CA SER A 569 25.28 -1.69 -15.98
C SER A 569 26.49 -1.63 -15.06
N PHE A 570 26.91 -2.75 -14.47
CA PHE A 570 28.13 -2.83 -13.66
C PHE A 570 29.37 -2.51 -14.51
N VAL A 571 29.48 -3.11 -15.70
CA VAL A 571 30.61 -2.88 -16.61
C VAL A 571 30.66 -1.42 -17.05
N ARG A 572 29.54 -0.83 -17.51
CA ARG A 572 29.48 0.59 -17.90
C ARG A 572 29.87 1.53 -16.78
N ARG A 573 29.56 1.16 -15.53
CA ARG A 573 29.78 1.99 -14.35
C ARG A 573 31.21 1.94 -13.84
N TYR A 574 31.79 0.75 -13.73
CA TYR A 574 33.10 0.57 -13.09
C TYR A 574 34.25 0.33 -14.06
N LEU A 575 33.96 -0.10 -15.29
CA LEU A 575 34.95 -0.43 -16.30
C LEU A 575 34.60 0.26 -17.64
N PRO A 576 34.33 1.59 -17.67
CA PRO A 576 34.07 2.29 -18.91
C PRO A 576 35.30 2.18 -19.82
N ASN A 577 35.10 1.70 -21.05
CA ASN A 577 36.14 1.56 -22.07
C ASN A 577 37.27 0.56 -21.72
N SER A 578 37.05 -0.37 -20.80
CA SER A 578 38.00 -1.43 -20.46
C SER A 578 37.38 -2.81 -20.66
N ASP A 579 38.20 -3.80 -21.06
CA ASP A 579 37.77 -5.20 -21.12
C ASP A 579 37.39 -5.69 -19.71
N PRO A 580 36.12 -6.11 -19.48
CA PRO A 580 35.68 -6.61 -18.19
C PRO A 580 36.16 -8.02 -17.88
N LEU A 581 36.51 -8.82 -18.89
CA LEU A 581 36.88 -10.21 -18.70
C LEU A 581 38.25 -10.33 -18.03
N GLY A 582 38.36 -11.27 -17.10
CA GLY A 582 39.59 -11.54 -16.35
C GLY A 582 39.90 -10.54 -15.25
N ARG A 583 39.16 -9.42 -15.15
CA ARG A 583 39.28 -8.45 -14.06
C ARG A 583 38.85 -9.07 -12.74
N VAL A 584 39.50 -8.65 -11.67
CA VAL A 584 39.24 -9.14 -10.32
C VAL A 584 38.44 -8.08 -9.55
N ALA A 585 37.29 -8.50 -9.05
CA ALA A 585 36.40 -7.74 -8.19
C ALA A 585 36.52 -8.26 -6.76
N SER A 586 37.04 -7.43 -5.86
CA SER A 586 37.12 -7.68 -4.42
C SER A 586 35.84 -7.23 -3.74
N ILE A 587 35.33 -8.04 -2.81
CA ILE A 587 34.13 -7.77 -2.03
C ILE A 587 34.51 -7.66 -0.54
N PRO A 588 34.97 -6.48 -0.06
CA PRO A 588 35.48 -6.31 1.30
C PRO A 588 34.53 -6.82 2.39
N ARG A 589 33.22 -6.69 2.18
CA ARG A 589 32.18 -7.13 3.13
C ARG A 589 32.26 -8.64 3.44
N LEU A 590 32.74 -9.47 2.53
CA LEU A 590 32.85 -10.92 2.76
C LEU A 590 33.93 -11.28 3.78
N SER A 591 34.93 -10.41 3.99
CA SER A 591 36.00 -10.63 4.97
C SER A 591 35.60 -10.27 6.40
N THR A 592 34.38 -9.75 6.58
CA THR A 592 33.84 -9.38 7.90
C THR A 592 32.77 -10.37 8.35
N ALA A 593 32.46 -10.37 9.65
CA ALA A 593 31.43 -11.25 10.21
C ALA A 593 30.06 -11.01 9.53
N PRO A 594 29.26 -12.08 9.29
CA PRO A 594 29.49 -13.47 9.72
C PRO A 594 30.25 -14.34 8.69
N SER A 595 30.62 -13.79 7.52
CA SER A 595 31.18 -14.59 6.43
C SER A 595 32.65 -14.96 6.64
N ASN A 596 33.46 -14.02 7.17
CA ASN A 596 34.88 -14.22 7.50
C ASN A 596 35.70 -14.88 6.38
N ILE A 597 35.38 -14.57 5.11
CA ILE A 597 36.07 -15.11 3.94
C ILE A 597 37.34 -14.29 3.71
N THR A 598 38.50 -14.90 3.93
CA THR A 598 39.81 -14.25 3.79
C THR A 598 40.13 -13.87 2.35
N ASP A 599 39.71 -14.70 1.38
CA ASP A 599 39.84 -14.42 -0.05
C ASP A 599 38.50 -13.98 -0.64
N ASN A 600 38.33 -12.66 -0.72
CA ASN A 600 37.11 -11.99 -1.15
C ASN A 600 37.16 -11.54 -2.63
N ALA A 601 38.13 -12.04 -3.39
CA ALA A 601 38.41 -11.62 -4.75
C ALA A 601 37.78 -12.59 -5.76
N PHE A 602 37.03 -12.08 -6.73
CA PHE A 602 36.32 -12.87 -7.73
C PHE A 602 36.68 -12.40 -9.14
N GLN A 603 37.06 -13.33 -10.01
CA GLN A 603 37.37 -13.03 -11.40
C GLN A 603 36.10 -12.94 -12.24
N ILE A 604 35.94 -11.86 -13.00
CA ILE A 604 34.83 -11.68 -13.94
C ILE A 604 35.07 -12.56 -15.18
N VAL A 605 34.19 -13.53 -15.42
CA VAL A 605 34.29 -14.48 -16.54
C VAL A 605 33.23 -14.29 -17.63
N GLY A 606 32.23 -13.47 -17.35
CA GLY A 606 31.16 -13.19 -18.30
C GLY A 606 30.39 -11.93 -17.97
N VAL A 607 29.76 -11.39 -19.01
CA VAL A 607 28.87 -10.24 -18.93
C VAL A 607 27.48 -10.65 -19.43
N VAL A 608 26.45 -10.36 -18.66
CA VAL A 608 25.05 -10.66 -19.01
C VAL A 608 24.23 -9.38 -19.21
N LYS A 609 23.12 -9.50 -19.94
CA LYS A 609 22.17 -8.39 -20.11
C LYS A 609 21.65 -7.88 -18.77
N ASP A 610 21.35 -6.59 -18.72
CA ASP A 610 20.65 -6.00 -17.58
C ASP A 610 19.23 -6.57 -17.47
N ALA A 611 18.81 -6.86 -16.24
CA ALA A 611 17.41 -7.01 -15.89
C ALA A 611 16.92 -5.71 -15.25
N VAL A 612 15.68 -5.33 -15.54
CA VAL A 612 15.06 -4.13 -14.96
C VAL A 612 14.53 -4.51 -13.57
N ASN A 613 15.01 -3.80 -12.54
CA ASN A 613 14.49 -3.87 -11.16
C ASN A 613 13.28 -2.96 -10.97
#